data_AF-A0A6N2DXY5-F1
#
_entry.id   AF-A0A6N2DXY5-F1
#
_cell.length_a   1.000
_cell.length_b   1.000
_cell.length_c   1.000
_cell.angle_alpha   90.00
_cell.angle_beta   90.00
_cell.angle_gamma   90.00
#
_symmetry.space_group_name_H-M   'P 1'
#
loop_
_entity.id
_entity.type
_entity.pdbx_description
1 polymer ?
#
loop_
_entity_poly.entity_id
_entity_poly.type
_entity_poly.pdbx_seq_one_letter_code
_entity_poly.pdbx_strand_id
1 'polypeptide(L)'
;MSNEYHEYDFIVIGAGPIGIEIAGALKKHGVDYLHFESQQIGHTISRYARFTRFFSSPERLSICGIPLQTMHQDLITGEEYLSYLRAVVEMLDLQIRTYERVVDLRRGEHGDGFVLESESVVGRERFRARRVVIATGDMSFPRLLGVPGEHLPHVTHFPQDPHLYFRKRVLVVGGRNSALESALRCFRVGAHVGISCREDCFDTNRTNSRLNLEISILSDKGVIETMPSTQVEEIRRTGAILRRRGERIEYPADFVLVCTGYRPDLDLLRRVGVTFSNVDGSPVMNDNTMETNVRGLYLAGTATTGASRGHHAYIGTSHVHTANIIKAVYGISTDHYGDLPSRRYPFVHSDVAPGVEGADPEPPKIRTPKRKTQGVIR
;
A
#
# COMPACT_ATOMS: atom_id res chain seq x y z
N MET A 1 17.05 41.93 1.63
CA MET A 1 16.15 41.50 0.55
C MET A 1 15.44 40.26 1.06
N SER A 2 14.25 40.44 1.62
CA SER A 2 13.41 39.36 2.14
C SER A 2 12.88 38.56 0.95
N ASN A 3 13.39 37.34 0.75
CA ASN A 3 12.66 36.37 -0.05
C ASN A 3 11.40 36.01 0.77
N GLU A 4 10.30 36.72 0.51
CA GLU A 4 8.96 36.30 0.94
C GLU A 4 8.62 35.05 0.14
N TYR A 5 9.01 33.90 0.69
CA TYR A 5 8.46 32.62 0.25
C TYR A 5 6.96 32.65 0.55
N HIS A 6 6.13 32.24 -0.41
CA HIS A 6 4.72 31.99 -0.14
C HIS A 6 4.61 30.95 0.99
N GLU A 7 3.95 31.31 2.08
CA GLU A 7 3.77 30.44 3.25
C GLU A 7 2.45 29.68 3.07
N TYR A 8 2.53 28.37 2.84
CA TYR A 8 1.36 27.51 2.71
C TYR A 8 0.85 27.07 4.09
N ASP A 9 -0.47 26.86 4.24
CA ASP A 9 -0.98 26.23 5.46
C ASP A 9 -0.56 24.75 5.54
N PHE A 10 -0.54 24.06 4.40
CA PHE A 10 -0.14 22.66 4.27
C PHE A 10 0.81 22.40 3.10
N ILE A 11 1.78 21.51 3.33
CA ILE A 11 2.41 20.74 2.25
C ILE A 11 2.05 19.26 2.39
N VAL A 12 1.62 18.64 1.29
CA VAL A 12 1.37 17.19 1.19
C VAL A 12 2.49 16.55 0.36
N ILE A 13 3.08 15.46 0.86
CA ILE A 13 4.18 14.75 0.21
C ILE A 13 3.74 13.33 -0.15
N GLY A 14 3.65 13.04 -1.44
CA GLY A 14 3.22 11.76 -2.02
C GLY A 14 1.79 11.85 -2.58
N ALA A 15 1.61 11.47 -3.84
CA ALA A 15 0.32 11.44 -4.54
C ALA A 15 -0.13 10.00 -4.83
N GLY A 16 0.03 9.13 -3.83
CA GLY A 16 -0.76 7.91 -3.73
C GLY A 16 -2.22 8.24 -3.36
N PRO A 17 -3.09 7.22 -3.24
CA PRO A 17 -4.52 7.42 -3.01
C PRO A 17 -4.85 8.32 -1.82
N ILE A 18 -4.17 8.09 -0.69
CA ILE A 18 -4.41 8.86 0.53
C ILE A 18 -3.87 10.29 0.45
N GLY A 19 -2.75 10.51 -0.26
CA GLY A 19 -2.26 11.86 -0.51
C GLY A 19 -3.23 12.67 -1.37
N ILE A 20 -3.81 12.05 -2.39
CA ILE A 20 -4.87 12.67 -3.23
C ILE A 20 -6.13 12.95 -2.39
N GLU A 21 -6.49 12.02 -1.49
CA GLU A 21 -7.64 12.21 -0.60
C GLU A 21 -7.47 13.40 0.36
N ILE A 22 -6.26 13.56 0.92
CA ILE A 22 -5.92 14.72 1.75
C ILE A 22 -6.02 16.01 0.95
N ALA A 23 -5.45 16.06 -0.27
CA ALA A 23 -5.56 17.23 -1.13
C ALA A 23 -7.02 17.58 -1.46
N GLY A 24 -7.86 16.57 -1.73
CA GLY A 24 -9.30 16.75 -1.92
C GLY A 24 -10.01 17.33 -0.70
N ALA A 25 -9.70 16.83 0.49
CA ALA A 25 -10.26 17.35 1.74
C ALA A 25 -9.82 18.79 2.04
N LEU A 26 -8.53 19.10 1.86
CA LEU A 26 -7.99 20.46 2.03
C LEU A 26 -8.65 21.43 1.05
N LYS A 27 -8.77 21.07 -0.24
CA LYS A 27 -9.45 21.90 -1.25
C LYS A 27 -10.92 22.15 -0.91
N LYS A 28 -11.64 21.11 -0.48
CA LYS A 28 -13.06 21.22 -0.07
C LYS A 28 -13.27 22.25 1.04
N HIS A 29 -12.30 22.41 1.93
CA HIS A 29 -12.34 23.35 3.05
C HIS A 29 -11.67 24.70 2.76
N GLY A 30 -11.25 24.95 1.51
CA GLY A 30 -10.61 26.22 1.13
C GLY A 30 -9.25 26.44 1.79
N VAL A 31 -8.58 25.37 2.20
CA VAL A 31 -7.25 25.43 2.81
C VAL A 31 -6.20 25.56 1.72
N ASP A 32 -5.27 26.49 1.91
CA ASP A 32 -4.14 26.66 1.00
C ASP A 32 -3.11 25.53 1.19
N TYR A 33 -2.78 24.84 0.11
CA TYR A 33 -1.85 23.72 0.15
C TYR A 33 -1.01 23.59 -1.12
N LEU A 34 0.14 22.94 -0.95
CA LEU A 34 1.00 22.49 -2.05
C LEU A 34 1.20 20.97 -1.96
N HIS A 35 1.12 20.26 -3.10
CA HIS A 35 1.18 18.80 -3.14
C HIS A 35 2.28 18.32 -4.08
N PHE A 36 3.21 17.51 -3.58
CA PHE A 36 4.34 16.97 -4.34
C PHE A 36 4.23 15.47 -4.58
N GLU A 37 4.67 15.02 -5.74
CA GLU A 37 4.90 13.62 -6.07
C GLU A 37 6.23 13.49 -6.84
N SER A 38 7.08 12.58 -6.38
CA SER A 38 8.39 12.33 -6.96
C SER A 38 8.36 11.69 -8.36
N GLN A 39 7.22 11.11 -8.74
CA GLN A 39 6.95 10.46 -10.02
C GLN A 39 5.59 10.93 -10.56
N GLN A 40 4.80 10.05 -11.15
CA GLN A 40 3.41 10.32 -11.52
C GLN A 40 2.45 9.92 -10.38
N ILE A 41 1.25 10.49 -10.33
CA ILE A 41 0.20 10.08 -9.37
C ILE A 41 -0.03 8.57 -9.42
N GLY A 42 -0.22 7.95 -8.26
CA GLY A 42 -0.41 6.51 -8.15
C GLY A 42 0.80 5.67 -8.61
N HIS A 43 2.02 6.22 -8.62
CA HIS A 43 3.21 5.55 -9.15
C HIS A 43 3.40 4.11 -8.64
N THR A 44 3.21 3.86 -7.34
CA THR A 44 3.30 2.50 -6.78
C THR A 44 2.38 1.51 -7.49
N ILE A 45 1.15 1.91 -7.80
CA ILE A 45 0.15 1.07 -8.49
C ILE A 45 0.55 0.87 -9.96
N SER A 46 1.16 1.87 -10.60
CA SER A 46 1.66 1.76 -11.98
C SER A 46 2.77 0.71 -12.15
N ARG A 47 3.42 0.31 -11.05
CA ARG A 47 4.46 -0.72 -11.03
C ARG A 47 3.92 -2.13 -10.79
N TYR A 48 2.63 -2.28 -10.53
CA TYR A 48 2.03 -3.60 -10.40
C TYR A 48 2.11 -4.33 -11.75
N ALA A 49 2.25 -5.65 -11.73
CA ALA A 49 2.11 -6.45 -12.94
C ALA A 49 0.75 -6.13 -13.59
N ARG A 50 0.71 -6.02 -14.92
CA ARG A 50 -0.52 -5.66 -15.65
C ARG A 50 -1.70 -6.50 -15.21
N PHE A 51 -2.92 -5.97 -15.13
CA PHE A 51 -4.11 -6.70 -14.68
C PHE A 51 -4.03 -7.29 -13.26
N THR A 52 -3.09 -6.85 -12.41
CA THR A 52 -3.13 -7.18 -10.98
C THR A 52 -4.39 -6.57 -10.38
N ARG A 53 -5.19 -7.41 -9.72
CA ARG A 53 -6.40 -6.96 -9.03
C ARG A 53 -6.12 -6.59 -7.59
N PHE A 54 -6.84 -5.58 -7.11
CA PHE A 54 -6.89 -5.30 -5.68
C PHE A 54 -7.64 -6.41 -4.95
N PHE A 55 -7.34 -6.61 -3.68
CA PHE A 55 -8.12 -7.49 -2.79
C PHE A 55 -9.32 -6.78 -2.13
N SER A 56 -9.33 -5.44 -2.17
CA SER A 56 -10.39 -4.60 -1.60
C SER A 56 -11.45 -4.29 -2.65
N SER A 57 -12.71 -4.21 -2.22
CA SER A 57 -13.81 -3.85 -3.12
C SER A 57 -13.70 -2.40 -3.60
N PRO A 58 -14.34 -2.04 -4.74
CA PRO A 58 -14.32 -0.69 -5.28
C PRO A 58 -14.72 0.40 -4.26
N GLU A 59 -15.73 0.14 -3.44
CA GLU A 59 -16.23 1.08 -2.43
C GLU A 59 -15.15 1.40 -1.38
N ARG A 60 -14.38 0.39 -0.99
CA ARG A 60 -13.28 0.51 -0.02
C ARG A 60 -12.02 1.15 -0.60
N LEU A 61 -11.93 1.32 -1.92
CA LEU A 61 -10.81 1.96 -2.60
C LEU A 61 -11.13 3.39 -3.04
N SER A 62 -12.41 3.77 -3.02
CA SER A 62 -12.87 5.09 -3.39
C SER A 62 -12.36 6.16 -2.42
N ILE A 63 -11.87 7.27 -2.95
CA ILE A 63 -11.34 8.43 -2.22
C ILE A 63 -12.18 9.67 -2.52
N CYS A 64 -12.05 10.70 -1.68
CA CYS A 64 -12.73 12.00 -1.84
C CYS A 64 -14.26 11.90 -1.94
N GLY A 65 -14.82 10.76 -1.55
CA GLY A 65 -16.24 10.47 -1.70
C GLY A 65 -16.74 10.27 -3.13
N ILE A 66 -15.84 10.15 -4.11
CA ILE A 66 -16.19 9.95 -5.52
C ILE A 66 -16.32 8.44 -5.78
N PRO A 67 -17.49 7.92 -6.20
CA PRO A 67 -17.67 6.49 -6.41
C PRO A 67 -16.73 5.93 -7.46
N LEU A 68 -16.16 4.77 -7.15
CA LEU A 68 -15.50 3.93 -8.13
C LEU A 68 -16.49 2.89 -8.65
N GLN A 69 -16.83 2.95 -9.93
CA GLN A 69 -17.73 2.00 -10.59
C GLN A 69 -16.97 1.23 -11.67
N THR A 70 -17.29 -0.06 -11.82
CA THR A 70 -16.73 -0.90 -12.88
C THR A 70 -17.83 -1.64 -13.62
N MET A 71 -17.67 -1.76 -14.93
CA MET A 71 -18.64 -2.41 -15.82
C MET A 71 -18.81 -3.89 -15.52
N HIS A 72 -17.74 -4.53 -15.04
CA HIS A 72 -17.66 -5.97 -14.83
C HIS A 72 -18.02 -6.39 -13.39
N GLN A 73 -18.37 -5.45 -12.51
CA GLN A 73 -18.87 -5.71 -11.15
C GLN A 73 -17.98 -6.63 -10.30
N ASP A 74 -16.66 -6.54 -10.44
CA ASP A 74 -15.67 -7.33 -9.71
C ASP A 74 -14.55 -6.42 -9.15
N LEU A 75 -13.57 -7.03 -8.49
CA LEU A 75 -12.34 -6.40 -8.04
C LEU A 75 -11.59 -5.75 -9.22
N ILE A 76 -11.20 -4.51 -9.01
CA ILE A 76 -10.58 -3.67 -10.04
C ILE A 76 -9.11 -4.03 -10.25
N THR A 77 -8.62 -3.73 -11.44
CA THR A 77 -7.19 -3.77 -11.78
C THR A 77 -6.46 -2.49 -11.37
N GLY A 78 -5.12 -2.57 -11.29
CA GLY A 78 -4.26 -1.39 -11.13
C GLY A 78 -4.55 -0.30 -12.16
N GLU A 79 -4.76 -0.68 -13.42
CA GLU A 79 -5.03 0.21 -14.53
C GLU A 79 -6.38 0.95 -14.40
N GLU A 80 -7.43 0.24 -13.98
CA GLU A 80 -8.73 0.84 -13.68
C GLU A 80 -8.63 1.81 -12.51
N TYR A 81 -7.87 1.46 -11.48
CA TYR A 81 -7.68 2.34 -10.33
C TYR A 81 -6.87 3.60 -10.69
N LEU A 82 -5.83 3.48 -11.51
CA LEU A 82 -5.10 4.66 -12.01
C LEU A 82 -6.00 5.58 -12.83
N SER A 83 -6.93 5.00 -13.61
CA SER A 83 -7.91 5.78 -14.38
C SER A 83 -8.87 6.53 -13.46
N TYR A 84 -9.30 5.88 -12.38
CA TYR A 84 -10.08 6.52 -11.32
C TYR A 84 -9.33 7.65 -10.60
N LEU A 85 -8.06 7.44 -10.21
CA LEU A 85 -7.26 8.49 -9.57
C LEU A 85 -7.12 9.73 -10.45
N ARG A 86 -6.89 9.54 -11.76
CA ARG A 86 -6.87 10.66 -12.73
C ARG A 86 -8.22 11.37 -12.79
N ALA A 87 -9.33 10.64 -12.86
CA ALA A 87 -10.67 11.23 -12.88
C ALA A 87 -10.97 12.04 -11.61
N VAL A 88 -10.54 11.57 -10.43
CA VAL A 88 -10.67 12.31 -9.17
C VAL A 88 -9.87 13.61 -9.21
N VAL A 89 -8.62 13.55 -9.65
CA VAL A 89 -7.74 14.72 -9.77
C VAL A 89 -8.31 15.75 -10.75
N GLU A 90 -8.81 15.32 -11.91
CA GLU A 90 -9.45 16.20 -12.90
C GLU A 90 -10.76 16.80 -12.38
N MET A 91 -11.64 15.98 -11.80
CA MET A 91 -12.95 16.42 -11.31
C MET A 91 -12.84 17.46 -10.19
N LEU A 92 -11.84 17.32 -9.33
CA LEU A 92 -11.59 18.24 -8.22
C LEU A 92 -10.56 19.31 -8.57
N ASP A 93 -9.98 19.28 -9.77
CA ASP A 93 -8.92 20.21 -10.22
C ASP A 93 -7.77 20.31 -9.20
N LEU A 94 -7.30 19.15 -8.71
CA LEU A 94 -6.23 19.09 -7.71
C LEU A 94 -4.89 19.43 -8.37
N GLN A 95 -4.19 20.42 -7.81
CA GLN A 95 -2.90 20.86 -8.33
C GLN A 95 -1.79 20.04 -7.67
N ILE A 96 -1.22 19.09 -8.43
CA ILE A 96 -0.19 18.17 -7.94
C ILE A 96 1.09 18.35 -8.75
N ARG A 97 2.18 18.74 -8.08
CA ARG A 97 3.52 18.86 -8.66
C ARG A 97 4.16 17.49 -8.79
N THR A 98 3.94 16.85 -9.94
CA THR A 98 4.49 15.53 -10.28
C THR A 98 5.92 15.64 -10.81
N TYR A 99 6.68 14.54 -10.73
CA TYR A 99 8.12 14.48 -11.03
C TYR A 99 8.95 15.51 -10.25
N GLU A 100 8.50 15.85 -9.05
CA GLU A 100 9.15 16.78 -8.15
C GLU A 100 9.30 16.15 -6.77
N ARG A 101 10.52 15.72 -6.46
CA ARG A 101 10.84 14.99 -5.23
C ARG A 101 11.16 15.99 -4.12
N VAL A 102 10.52 15.82 -2.97
CA VAL A 102 10.99 16.45 -1.73
C VAL A 102 12.27 15.77 -1.28
N VAL A 103 13.37 16.52 -1.24
CA VAL A 103 14.71 16.01 -0.90
C VAL A 103 15.17 16.41 0.50
N ASP A 104 14.54 17.44 1.08
CA ASP A 104 14.84 17.88 2.43
C ASP A 104 13.61 18.50 3.13
N LEU A 105 13.53 18.30 4.44
CA LEU A 105 12.47 18.83 5.30
C LEU A 105 13.04 19.15 6.68
N ARG A 106 12.91 20.41 7.10
CA ARG A 106 13.43 20.90 8.38
C ARG A 106 12.40 21.80 9.07
N ARG A 107 12.56 21.99 10.38
CA ARG A 107 11.82 23.04 11.10
C ARG A 107 12.24 24.42 10.61
N GLY A 108 11.29 25.35 10.56
CA GLY A 108 11.58 26.76 10.33
C GLY A 108 12.47 27.35 11.43
N GLU A 109 13.15 28.46 11.11
CA GLU A 109 13.87 29.26 12.10
C GLU A 109 12.87 29.68 13.20
N HIS A 110 13.30 29.66 14.48
CA HIS A 110 12.46 29.86 15.66
C HIS A 110 11.37 28.80 15.93
N GLY A 111 11.28 27.74 15.12
CA GLY A 111 10.38 26.61 15.34
C GLY A 111 8.97 26.81 14.79
N ASP A 112 8.74 27.86 13.99
CA ASP A 112 7.47 28.14 13.34
C ASP A 112 7.40 27.44 11.97
N GLY A 113 6.62 26.35 11.92
CA GLY A 113 6.41 25.58 10.70
C GLY A 113 7.63 24.83 10.17
N PHE A 114 7.71 24.71 8.85
CA PHE A 114 8.64 23.88 8.12
C PHE A 114 9.24 24.60 6.91
N VAL A 115 10.49 24.27 6.61
CA VAL A 115 11.18 24.61 5.36
C VAL A 115 11.43 23.32 4.61
N LEU A 116 11.05 23.30 3.34
CA LEU A 116 11.15 22.16 2.45
C LEU A 116 11.98 22.51 1.22
N GLU A 117 12.82 21.59 0.75
CA GLU A 117 13.52 21.69 -0.52
C GLU A 117 13.04 20.56 -1.45
N SER A 118 12.60 20.93 -2.65
CA SER A 118 12.23 19.99 -3.71
C SER A 118 13.29 19.97 -4.81
N GLU A 119 13.29 18.90 -5.59
CA GLU A 119 14.14 18.71 -6.76
C GLU A 119 13.30 18.15 -7.91
N SER A 120 13.32 18.86 -9.03
CA SER A 120 12.70 18.46 -10.30
C SER A 120 13.71 18.60 -11.45
N VAL A 121 13.27 18.31 -12.68
CA VAL A 121 14.11 18.50 -13.88
C VAL A 121 14.50 19.96 -14.14
N VAL A 122 13.75 20.93 -13.59
CA VAL A 122 14.07 22.36 -13.76
C VAL A 122 15.03 22.89 -12.69
N GLY A 123 15.29 22.12 -11.63
CA GLY A 123 16.20 22.49 -10.55
C GLY A 123 15.57 22.30 -9.18
N ARG A 124 16.11 23.04 -8.20
CA ARG A 124 15.67 22.97 -6.81
C ARG A 124 14.93 24.23 -6.40
N GLU A 125 13.85 24.03 -5.66
CA GLU A 125 13.02 25.10 -5.12
C GLU A 125 12.84 24.92 -3.62
N ARG A 126 12.59 26.03 -2.91
CA ARG A 126 12.36 26.02 -1.46
C ARG A 126 10.98 26.57 -1.14
N PHE A 127 10.32 25.94 -0.17
CA PHE A 127 8.96 26.27 0.24
C PHE A 127 8.87 26.37 1.76
N ARG A 128 7.87 27.11 2.23
CA ARG A 128 7.51 27.18 3.66
C ARG A 128 6.08 26.72 3.86
N ALA A 129 5.86 25.99 4.94
CA ALA A 129 4.52 25.63 5.35
C ALA A 129 4.38 25.54 6.87
N ARG A 130 3.18 25.82 7.36
CA ARG A 130 2.87 25.67 8.79
C ARG A 130 2.78 24.21 9.20
N ARG A 131 2.27 23.36 8.30
CA ARG A 131 2.04 21.93 8.52
C ARG A 131 2.48 21.11 7.32
N VAL A 132 2.87 19.87 7.58
CA VAL A 132 3.29 18.92 6.54
C VAL A 132 2.61 17.58 6.77
N VAL A 133 2.10 16.96 5.71
CA VAL A 133 1.61 15.58 5.74
C VAL A 133 2.50 14.71 4.84
N ILE A 134 3.05 13.64 5.41
CA ILE A 134 3.84 12.64 4.66
C ILE A 134 2.95 11.43 4.36
N ALA A 135 2.66 11.24 3.08
CA ALA A 135 1.84 10.17 2.51
C ALA A 135 2.62 9.36 1.45
N THR A 136 3.92 9.15 1.69
CA THR A 136 4.87 8.52 0.74
C THR A 136 4.77 7.00 0.63
N GLY A 137 3.94 6.37 1.47
CA GLY A 137 3.75 4.92 1.53
C GLY A 137 4.96 4.14 2.06
N ASP A 138 4.91 2.81 1.90
CA ASP A 138 5.86 1.83 2.44
C ASP A 138 6.57 0.98 1.37
N MET A 139 6.32 1.26 0.09
CA MET A 139 6.80 0.49 -1.06
C MET A 139 7.98 1.15 -1.80
N SER A 140 8.79 1.95 -1.10
CA SER A 140 9.91 2.69 -1.68
C SER A 140 11.02 1.76 -2.19
N PHE A 141 11.42 0.78 -1.38
CA PHE A 141 12.52 -0.13 -1.70
C PHE A 141 12.13 -1.60 -1.52
N PRO A 142 12.54 -2.50 -2.43
CA PRO A 142 12.34 -3.93 -2.22
C PRO A 142 13.19 -4.44 -1.04
N ARG A 143 12.67 -5.45 -0.33
CA ARG A 143 13.47 -6.18 0.66
C ARG A 143 14.37 -7.18 -0.05
N LEU A 144 15.64 -6.81 -0.18
CA LEU A 144 16.67 -7.68 -0.71
C LEU A 144 16.86 -8.93 0.17
N LEU A 145 17.16 -10.05 -0.45
CA LEU A 145 17.56 -11.33 0.13
C LEU A 145 18.98 -11.23 0.70
N GLY A 146 19.85 -10.41 0.08
CA GLY A 146 21.26 -10.26 0.45
C GLY A 146 22.11 -11.46 0.04
N VAL A 147 21.78 -12.10 -1.09
CA VAL A 147 22.43 -13.34 -1.54
C VAL A 147 23.21 -13.14 -2.84
N PRO A 148 24.29 -13.90 -3.09
CA PRO A 148 24.98 -13.85 -4.36
C PRO A 148 24.02 -14.13 -5.53
N GLY A 149 24.14 -13.33 -6.59
CA GLY A 149 23.32 -13.45 -7.80
C GLY A 149 21.95 -12.78 -7.77
N GLU A 150 21.57 -12.11 -6.66
CA GLU A 150 20.30 -11.37 -6.56
C GLU A 150 20.16 -10.24 -7.59
N HIS A 151 21.26 -9.73 -8.12
CA HIS A 151 21.28 -8.68 -9.14
C HIS A 151 21.40 -9.20 -10.58
N LEU A 152 21.24 -10.51 -10.80
CA LEU A 152 21.27 -11.07 -12.16
C LEU A 152 20.05 -10.58 -12.98
N PRO A 153 20.18 -10.43 -14.31
CA PRO A 153 19.12 -9.83 -15.15
C PRO A 153 17.77 -10.54 -15.15
N HIS A 154 17.74 -11.84 -14.80
CA HIS A 154 16.52 -12.65 -14.72
C HIS A 154 15.89 -12.68 -13.33
N VAL A 155 16.39 -11.87 -12.39
CA VAL A 155 15.86 -11.69 -11.04
C VAL A 155 15.11 -10.37 -10.96
N THR A 156 13.88 -10.38 -10.45
CA THR A 156 13.12 -9.15 -10.22
C THR A 156 12.40 -9.16 -8.88
N HIS A 157 12.41 -8.01 -8.20
CA HIS A 157 11.57 -7.75 -7.02
C HIS A 157 10.22 -7.13 -7.36
N PHE A 158 10.02 -6.79 -8.63
CA PHE A 158 8.79 -6.21 -9.17
C PHE A 158 8.31 -7.14 -10.28
N PRO A 159 7.48 -8.15 -9.94
CA PRO A 159 6.90 -9.05 -10.93
C PRO A 159 6.26 -8.26 -12.06
N GLN A 160 6.64 -8.60 -13.30
CA GLN A 160 6.17 -7.95 -14.51
C GLN A 160 4.98 -8.70 -15.14
N ASP A 161 4.63 -8.34 -16.37
CA ASP A 161 3.63 -9.06 -17.17
C ASP A 161 3.97 -10.57 -17.21
N PRO A 162 3.07 -11.46 -16.74
CA PRO A 162 3.31 -12.90 -16.75
C PRO A 162 3.63 -13.46 -18.13
N HIS A 163 3.20 -12.82 -19.22
CA HIS A 163 3.49 -13.24 -20.59
C HIS A 163 4.98 -13.53 -20.83
N LEU A 164 5.87 -12.81 -20.16
CA LEU A 164 7.33 -12.98 -20.25
C LEU A 164 7.81 -14.37 -19.81
N TYR A 165 6.99 -15.11 -19.06
CA TYR A 165 7.34 -16.38 -18.45
C TYR A 165 6.69 -17.61 -19.11
N PHE A 166 5.99 -17.44 -20.24
CA PHE A 166 5.37 -18.56 -20.96
C PHE A 166 6.41 -19.66 -21.29
N ARG A 167 6.15 -20.90 -20.86
CA ARG A 167 7.05 -22.08 -21.00
C ARG A 167 8.44 -21.90 -20.40
N LYS A 168 8.58 -21.06 -19.37
CA LYS A 168 9.81 -20.90 -18.59
C LYS A 168 9.68 -21.54 -17.21
N ARG A 169 10.81 -21.89 -16.61
CA ARG A 169 10.89 -22.28 -15.20
C ARG A 169 10.99 -21.01 -14.35
N VAL A 170 10.05 -20.81 -13.45
CA VAL A 170 9.96 -19.62 -12.61
C VAL A 170 10.02 -20.04 -11.15
N LEU A 171 11.01 -19.54 -10.43
CA LEU A 171 11.06 -19.64 -8.98
C LEU A 171 10.47 -18.36 -8.36
N VAL A 172 9.38 -18.49 -7.63
CA VAL A 172 8.81 -17.40 -6.83
C VAL A 172 9.32 -17.52 -5.40
N VAL A 173 9.89 -16.45 -4.85
CA VAL A 173 10.43 -16.40 -3.49
C VAL A 173 9.50 -15.56 -2.61
N GLY A 174 8.85 -16.20 -1.64
CA GLY A 174 7.93 -15.58 -0.70
C GLY A 174 6.68 -16.42 -0.44
N GLY A 175 5.99 -16.15 0.68
CA GLY A 175 4.81 -16.90 1.12
C GLY A 175 3.54 -16.06 1.33
N ARG A 176 3.49 -14.83 0.77
CA ARG A 176 2.35 -13.90 0.95
C ARG A 176 1.58 -13.68 -0.35
N ASN A 177 0.51 -12.87 -0.29
CA ASN A 177 -0.36 -12.54 -1.43
C ASN A 177 0.39 -12.25 -2.73
N SER A 178 1.42 -11.39 -2.70
CA SER A 178 2.18 -11.06 -3.91
C SER A 178 2.91 -12.26 -4.52
N ALA A 179 3.40 -13.18 -3.69
CA ALA A 179 4.06 -14.40 -4.14
C ALA A 179 3.04 -15.38 -4.73
N LEU A 180 1.94 -15.65 -4.00
CA LEU A 180 0.90 -16.58 -4.44
C LEU A 180 0.21 -16.10 -5.72
N GLU A 181 -0.12 -14.81 -5.81
CA GLU A 181 -0.70 -14.21 -7.01
C GLU A 181 0.29 -14.32 -8.20
N SER A 182 1.56 -13.97 -8.00
CA SER A 182 2.56 -14.09 -9.07
C SER A 182 2.71 -15.53 -9.54
N ALA A 183 2.74 -16.50 -8.62
CA ALA A 183 2.83 -17.92 -8.93
C ALA A 183 1.63 -18.40 -9.76
N LEU A 184 0.41 -18.14 -9.31
CA LEU A 184 -0.81 -18.51 -10.04
C LEU A 184 -0.89 -17.86 -11.42
N ARG A 185 -0.49 -16.60 -11.52
CA ARG A 185 -0.50 -15.87 -12.79
C ARG A 185 0.53 -16.41 -13.77
N CYS A 186 1.74 -16.74 -13.31
CA CYS A 186 2.76 -17.40 -14.13
C CYS A 186 2.30 -18.79 -14.56
N PHE A 187 1.68 -19.55 -13.66
CA PHE A 187 1.11 -20.86 -13.98
C PHE A 187 0.03 -20.76 -15.08
N ARG A 188 -0.89 -19.80 -14.99
CA ARG A 188 -1.98 -19.61 -15.98
C ARG A 188 -1.49 -19.27 -17.38
N VAL A 189 -0.31 -18.68 -17.51
CA VAL A 189 0.36 -18.44 -18.79
C VAL A 189 1.34 -19.56 -19.15
N GLY A 190 1.22 -20.74 -18.54
CA GLY A 190 1.99 -21.93 -18.93
C GLY A 190 3.45 -21.94 -18.48
N ALA A 191 3.82 -21.20 -17.43
CA ALA A 191 5.12 -21.36 -16.78
C ALA A 191 5.16 -22.61 -15.88
N HIS A 192 6.35 -23.18 -15.72
CA HIS A 192 6.63 -24.19 -14.69
C HIS A 192 7.03 -23.46 -13.40
N VAL A 193 6.20 -23.55 -12.36
CA VAL A 193 6.32 -22.67 -11.19
C VAL A 193 6.74 -23.45 -9.95
N GLY A 194 7.81 -22.96 -9.31
CA GLY A 194 8.20 -23.33 -7.96
C GLY A 194 8.00 -22.16 -6.99
N ILE A 195 7.65 -22.45 -5.73
CA ILE A 195 7.51 -21.46 -4.67
C ILE A 195 8.43 -21.83 -3.51
N SER A 196 9.38 -20.95 -3.19
CA SER A 196 10.23 -21.05 -2.00
C SER A 196 9.73 -20.09 -0.92
N CYS A 197 9.44 -20.60 0.27
CA CYS A 197 9.11 -19.78 1.44
C CYS A 197 9.86 -20.27 2.68
N ARG A 198 10.18 -19.33 3.59
CA ARG A 198 10.95 -19.61 4.80
C ARG A 198 10.09 -20.23 5.89
N GLU A 199 8.82 -19.88 5.88
CA GLU A 199 7.81 -20.40 6.79
C GLU A 199 7.54 -21.88 6.51
N ASP A 200 7.14 -22.62 7.55
CA ASP A 200 6.88 -24.07 7.45
C ASP A 200 5.60 -24.41 6.68
N CYS A 201 4.72 -23.42 6.51
CA CYS A 201 3.53 -23.48 5.67
C CYS A 201 3.16 -22.08 5.16
N PHE A 202 2.28 -22.00 4.17
CA PHE A 202 1.67 -20.74 3.78
C PHE A 202 0.75 -20.26 4.89
N ASP A 203 1.00 -19.03 5.37
CA ASP A 203 0.21 -18.43 6.45
C ASP A 203 -1.17 -18.03 5.93
N THR A 204 -2.16 -18.91 6.14
CA THR A 204 -3.53 -18.76 5.67
C THR A 204 -4.28 -17.60 6.33
N ASN A 205 -3.84 -17.13 7.50
CA ASN A 205 -4.44 -15.97 8.18
C ASN A 205 -3.99 -14.65 7.56
N ARG A 206 -2.82 -14.64 6.89
CA ARG A 206 -2.22 -13.43 6.31
C ARG A 206 -2.29 -13.38 4.79
N THR A 207 -2.96 -14.34 4.19
CA THR A 207 -3.09 -14.48 2.75
C THR A 207 -4.54 -14.67 2.35
N ASN A 208 -4.86 -14.25 1.14
CA ASN A 208 -6.21 -14.31 0.61
C ASN A 208 -6.64 -15.79 0.49
N SER A 209 -7.80 -16.13 1.05
CA SER A 209 -8.32 -17.49 1.09
C SER A 209 -8.46 -18.14 -0.28
N ARG A 210 -8.80 -17.37 -1.31
CA ARG A 210 -8.86 -17.85 -2.71
C ARG A 210 -7.48 -18.25 -3.22
N LEU A 211 -6.46 -17.43 -2.97
CA LEU A 211 -5.09 -17.73 -3.41
C LEU A 211 -4.56 -18.98 -2.72
N ASN A 212 -4.81 -19.12 -1.41
CA ASN A 212 -4.42 -20.31 -0.66
C ASN A 212 -5.09 -21.57 -1.20
N LEU A 213 -6.40 -21.53 -1.44
CA LEU A 213 -7.14 -22.68 -1.95
C LEU A 213 -6.58 -23.15 -3.30
N GLU A 214 -6.39 -22.22 -4.24
CA GLU A 214 -5.86 -22.52 -5.57
C GLU A 214 -4.44 -23.10 -5.50
N ILE A 215 -3.55 -22.47 -4.71
CA ILE A 215 -2.17 -22.96 -4.52
C ILE A 215 -2.15 -24.34 -3.86
N SER A 216 -2.99 -24.59 -2.86
CA SER A 216 -3.10 -25.91 -2.21
C SER A 216 -3.48 -26.98 -3.21
N ILE A 217 -4.53 -26.75 -4.01
CA ILE A 217 -5.01 -27.72 -5.01
C ILE A 217 -3.92 -28.03 -6.04
N LEU A 218 -3.24 -27.00 -6.55
CA LEU A 218 -2.18 -27.16 -7.55
C LEU A 218 -0.93 -27.82 -6.96
N SER A 219 -0.62 -27.54 -5.70
CA SER A 219 0.47 -28.17 -4.97
C SER A 219 0.20 -29.65 -4.73
N ASP A 220 -1.01 -30.02 -4.28
CA ASP A 220 -1.40 -31.41 -4.02
C ASP A 220 -1.37 -32.28 -5.29
N LYS A 221 -1.54 -31.65 -6.46
CA LYS A 221 -1.42 -32.30 -7.77
C LYS A 221 0.00 -32.28 -8.35
N GLY A 222 0.97 -31.69 -7.65
CA GLY A 222 2.35 -31.54 -8.13
C GLY A 222 2.49 -30.62 -9.34
N VAL A 223 1.51 -29.76 -9.60
CA VAL A 223 1.50 -28.83 -10.75
C VAL A 223 2.30 -27.57 -10.43
N ILE A 224 2.17 -27.06 -9.21
CA ILE A 224 3.05 -26.01 -8.66
C ILE A 224 3.87 -26.66 -7.55
N GLU A 225 5.19 -26.58 -7.65
CA GLU A 225 6.09 -27.14 -6.65
C GLU A 225 6.23 -26.18 -5.47
N THR A 226 5.77 -26.57 -4.29
CA THR A 226 5.89 -25.74 -3.09
C THR A 226 6.98 -26.27 -2.17
N MET A 227 7.87 -25.37 -1.75
CA MET A 227 9.07 -25.69 -0.98
C MET A 227 9.08 -24.86 0.32
N PRO A 228 8.27 -25.22 1.32
CA PRO A 228 8.29 -24.57 2.62
C PRO A 228 9.57 -24.87 3.40
N SER A 229 9.85 -24.06 4.42
CA SER A 229 11.08 -24.12 5.22
C SER A 229 12.36 -24.01 4.37
N THR A 230 12.31 -23.32 3.23
CA THR A 230 13.46 -23.10 2.36
C THR A 230 13.89 -21.64 2.35
N GLN A 231 15.20 -21.43 2.28
CA GLN A 231 15.80 -20.10 2.13
C GLN A 231 16.73 -20.11 0.92
N VAL A 232 16.59 -19.13 0.03
CA VAL A 232 17.56 -18.93 -1.06
C VAL A 232 18.92 -18.59 -0.45
N GLU A 233 19.96 -19.32 -0.85
CA GLU A 233 21.36 -19.11 -0.44
C GLU A 233 22.17 -18.43 -1.56
N GLU A 234 21.89 -18.77 -2.82
CA GLU A 234 22.56 -18.25 -4.02
C GLU A 234 21.57 -18.30 -5.19
N ILE A 235 21.59 -17.29 -6.07
CA ILE A 235 20.91 -17.33 -7.37
C ILE A 235 21.96 -17.47 -8.48
N ARG A 236 21.78 -18.46 -9.35
CA ARG A 236 22.67 -18.76 -10.48
C ARG A 236 22.00 -18.38 -11.80
N ARG A 237 22.76 -18.45 -12.90
CA ARG A 237 22.24 -18.21 -14.25
C ARG A 237 21.20 -19.23 -14.72
N THR A 238 21.20 -20.42 -14.13
CA THR A 238 20.35 -21.55 -14.53
C THR A 238 19.48 -22.08 -13.39
N GLY A 239 19.37 -21.35 -12.28
CA GLY A 239 18.62 -21.78 -11.11
C GLY A 239 18.96 -21.03 -9.84
N ALA A 240 18.68 -21.65 -8.71
CA ALA A 240 19.02 -21.15 -7.38
C ALA A 240 19.45 -22.30 -6.47
N ILE A 241 20.27 -22.01 -5.48
CA ILE A 241 20.54 -22.90 -4.35
C ILE A 241 19.61 -22.51 -3.22
N LEU A 242 18.78 -23.46 -2.80
CA LEU A 242 17.92 -23.34 -1.64
C LEU A 242 18.54 -24.12 -0.48
N ARG A 243 18.38 -23.62 0.73
CA ARG A 243 18.78 -24.29 1.97
C ARG A 243 17.55 -24.73 2.74
N ARG A 244 17.48 -26.01 3.11
CA ARG A 244 16.44 -26.60 3.94
C ARG A 244 17.07 -27.42 5.06
N ARG A 245 16.91 -27.03 6.32
CA ARG A 245 17.45 -27.75 7.49
C ARG A 245 18.95 -28.11 7.38
N GLY A 246 19.75 -27.24 6.74
CA GLY A 246 21.18 -27.44 6.52
C GLY A 246 21.55 -28.13 5.20
N GLU A 247 20.60 -28.73 4.51
CA GLU A 247 20.81 -29.35 3.20
C GLU A 247 20.65 -28.33 2.08
N ARG A 248 21.50 -28.44 1.05
CA ARG A 248 21.44 -27.63 -0.17
C ARG A 248 20.63 -28.37 -1.24
N ILE A 249 19.67 -27.66 -1.82
CA ILE A 249 18.79 -28.12 -2.89
C ILE A 249 19.06 -27.24 -4.10
N GLU A 250 19.52 -27.83 -5.19
CA GLU A 250 19.64 -27.12 -6.47
C GLU A 250 18.27 -27.06 -7.15
N TYR A 251 17.76 -25.86 -7.39
CA TYR A 251 16.47 -25.64 -8.04
C TYR A 251 16.65 -25.00 -9.42
N PRO A 252 16.31 -25.70 -10.52
CA PRO A 252 16.43 -25.13 -11.86
C PRO A 252 15.39 -24.04 -12.11
N ALA A 253 15.82 -22.87 -12.56
CA ALA A 253 14.96 -21.73 -12.86
C ALA A 253 15.57 -20.86 -13.95
N ASP A 254 14.71 -20.36 -14.84
CA ASP A 254 15.08 -19.38 -15.87
C ASP A 254 14.84 -17.95 -15.36
N PHE A 255 13.86 -17.77 -14.46
CA PHE A 255 13.52 -16.50 -13.82
C PHE A 255 13.29 -16.67 -12.33
N VAL A 256 13.64 -15.64 -11.55
CA VAL A 256 13.39 -15.59 -10.11
C VAL A 256 12.58 -14.34 -9.75
N LEU A 257 11.38 -14.54 -9.21
CA LEU A 257 10.49 -13.46 -8.77
C LEU A 257 10.57 -13.34 -7.25
N VAL A 258 11.22 -12.28 -6.77
CA VAL A 258 11.47 -12.07 -5.34
C VAL A 258 10.35 -11.24 -4.71
N CYS A 259 9.34 -11.93 -4.20
CA CYS A 259 8.13 -11.37 -3.61
C CYS A 259 8.21 -11.28 -2.07
N THR A 260 9.31 -10.75 -1.55
CA THR A 260 9.62 -10.65 -0.11
C THR A 260 9.10 -9.39 0.58
N GLY A 261 8.41 -8.53 -0.18
CA GLY A 261 7.83 -7.27 0.29
C GLY A 261 8.80 -6.10 0.20
N TYR A 262 8.39 -4.97 0.77
CA TYR A 262 9.07 -3.69 0.62
C TYR A 262 9.36 -3.05 1.97
N ARG A 263 10.13 -1.96 1.93
CA ARG A 263 10.37 -1.08 3.07
C ARG A 263 10.17 0.38 2.67
N PRO A 264 9.68 1.22 3.60
CA PRO A 264 9.58 2.65 3.39
C PRO A 264 10.96 3.30 3.27
N ASP A 265 10.99 4.47 2.65
CA ASP A 265 12.04 5.47 2.84
C ASP A 265 11.72 6.29 4.10
N LEU A 266 12.56 6.16 5.12
CA LEU A 266 12.37 6.83 6.41
C LEU A 266 13.36 7.98 6.60
N ASP A 267 14.19 8.30 5.60
CA ASP A 267 15.28 9.27 5.78
C ASP A 267 14.76 10.68 6.00
N LEU A 268 13.69 11.07 5.32
CA LEU A 268 13.02 12.36 5.54
C LEU A 268 12.49 12.48 6.97
N LEU A 269 11.85 11.42 7.46
CA LEU A 269 11.30 11.35 8.83
C LEU A 269 12.40 11.42 9.88
N ARG A 270 13.52 10.71 9.68
CA ARG A 270 14.67 10.77 10.59
C ARG A 270 15.30 12.16 10.63
N ARG A 271 15.47 12.81 9.47
CA ARG A 271 16.10 14.14 9.39
C ARG A 271 15.28 15.22 10.08
N VAL A 272 13.96 15.16 9.98
CA VAL A 272 13.07 16.14 10.62
C VAL A 272 12.86 15.85 12.13
N GLY A 273 13.36 14.71 12.63
CA GLY A 273 13.37 14.39 14.06
C GLY A 273 12.20 13.52 14.54
N VAL A 274 11.56 12.77 13.64
CA VAL A 274 10.53 11.80 14.04
C VAL A 274 11.16 10.66 14.83
N THR A 275 10.55 10.30 15.96
CA THR A 275 10.96 9.15 16.76
C THR A 275 10.31 7.87 16.25
N PHE A 276 10.97 6.74 16.49
CA PHE A 276 10.52 5.43 16.02
C PHE A 276 10.33 4.48 17.20
N SER A 277 9.31 3.63 17.11
CA SER A 277 9.03 2.54 18.03
C SER A 277 10.19 1.54 18.08
N ASN A 278 10.64 1.22 19.29
CA ASN A 278 11.66 0.19 19.50
C ASN A 278 11.14 -1.24 19.27
N VAL A 279 9.82 -1.42 19.13
CA VAL A 279 9.18 -2.73 18.96
C VAL A 279 9.17 -3.14 17.49
N ASP A 280 8.70 -2.27 16.62
CA ASP A 280 8.46 -2.57 15.21
C ASP A 280 9.09 -1.57 14.24
N GLY A 281 9.75 -0.53 14.74
CA GLY A 281 10.37 0.50 13.92
C GLY A 281 9.37 1.37 13.15
N SER A 282 8.12 1.43 13.61
CA SER A 282 7.11 2.38 13.11
C SER A 282 7.35 3.78 13.64
N PRO A 283 7.06 4.84 12.86
CA PRO A 283 7.12 6.20 13.38
C PRO A 283 6.10 6.39 14.51
N VAL A 284 6.50 7.08 15.57
CA VAL A 284 5.61 7.37 16.71
C VAL A 284 4.71 8.54 16.36
N MET A 285 3.40 8.33 16.49
CA MET A 285 2.37 9.33 16.23
C MET A 285 1.16 9.11 17.14
N ASN A 286 0.27 10.10 17.22
CA ASN A 286 -1.01 9.97 17.88
C ASN A 286 -2.05 9.42 16.91
N ASP A 287 -2.61 8.24 17.19
CA ASP A 287 -3.55 7.55 16.29
C ASP A 287 -4.86 8.32 16.03
N ASN A 288 -5.25 9.24 16.93
CA ASN A 288 -6.46 10.05 16.79
C ASN A 288 -6.26 11.33 15.97
N THR A 289 -5.02 11.79 15.79
CA THR A 289 -4.70 13.04 15.05
C THR A 289 -3.75 12.82 13.89
N MET A 290 -3.08 11.67 13.86
CA MET A 290 -1.97 11.31 12.99
C MET A 290 -0.72 12.20 13.13
N GLU A 291 -0.66 13.03 14.18
CA GLU A 291 0.47 13.94 14.42
C GLU A 291 1.64 13.19 15.07
N THR A 292 2.85 13.44 14.58
CA THR A 292 4.09 12.86 15.15
C THR A 292 4.55 13.62 16.39
N ASN A 293 5.68 13.21 16.98
CA ASN A 293 6.35 14.01 18.01
C ASN A 293 6.85 15.38 17.51
N VAL A 294 6.92 15.59 16.19
CA VAL A 294 7.25 16.87 15.58
C VAL A 294 5.95 17.63 15.32
N ARG A 295 5.66 18.66 16.11
CA ARG A 295 4.41 19.43 16.05
C ARG A 295 4.10 19.92 14.63
N GLY A 296 2.90 19.67 14.12
CA GLY A 296 2.47 20.05 12.77
C GLY A 296 2.98 19.13 11.65
N LEU A 297 3.68 18.04 11.97
CA LEU A 297 4.03 16.99 11.02
C LEU A 297 3.11 15.78 11.23
N TYR A 298 2.41 15.39 10.18
CA TYR A 298 1.43 14.30 10.19
C TYR A 298 1.83 13.18 9.22
N LEU A 299 1.39 11.95 9.50
CA LEU A 299 1.59 10.80 8.63
C LEU A 299 0.26 10.25 8.12
N ALA A 300 0.23 9.78 6.88
CA ALA A 300 -0.98 9.20 6.31
C ALA A 300 -0.68 8.04 5.34
N GLY A 301 -1.72 7.26 5.03
CA GLY A 301 -1.54 6.04 4.24
C GLY A 301 -0.63 5.02 4.93
N THR A 302 0.06 4.22 4.12
CA THR A 302 1.01 3.22 4.63
C THR A 302 2.33 3.81 5.12
N ALA A 303 2.54 5.13 5.01
CA ALA A 303 3.69 5.82 5.62
C ALA A 303 3.64 5.77 7.17
N THR A 304 2.49 5.46 7.76
CA THR A 304 2.34 5.21 9.19
C THR A 304 2.96 3.88 9.63
N THR A 305 3.25 2.98 8.68
CA THR A 305 3.80 1.65 8.99
C THR A 305 5.32 1.69 9.11
N GLY A 306 5.84 0.89 10.04
CA GLY A 306 7.27 0.78 10.27
C GLY A 306 8.01 -0.16 9.34
N ALA A 307 9.30 -0.32 9.61
CA ALA A 307 10.13 -1.32 8.94
C ALA A 307 9.67 -2.76 9.26
N SER A 308 9.02 -2.98 10.40
CA SER A 308 8.51 -4.29 10.83
C SER A 308 7.00 -4.43 10.65
N ARG A 309 6.57 -5.67 10.45
CA ARG A 309 5.27 -6.06 9.86
C ARG A 309 4.09 -6.08 10.87
N GLY A 310 4.02 -5.10 11.78
CA GLY A 310 3.04 -5.03 12.88
C GLY A 310 1.78 -4.21 12.58
N HIS A 311 1.92 -3.06 11.93
CA HIS A 311 0.79 -2.16 11.62
C HIS A 311 0.22 -2.44 10.22
N HIS A 312 -1.08 -2.70 10.15
CA HIS A 312 -1.79 -3.09 8.91
C HIS A 312 -2.52 -1.89 8.28
N ALA A 313 -1.75 -0.96 7.71
CA ALA A 313 -2.31 0.08 6.86
C ALA A 313 -2.37 -0.40 5.39
N TYR A 314 -3.51 -0.15 4.74
CA TYR A 314 -3.66 -0.17 3.29
C TYR A 314 -4.70 0.89 2.94
N ILE A 315 -4.97 1.10 1.65
CA ILE A 315 -5.86 2.17 1.16
C ILE A 315 -7.16 2.21 2.00
N GLY A 316 -7.92 1.11 2.00
CA GLY A 316 -9.20 1.02 2.70
C GLY A 316 -9.18 1.20 4.22
N THR A 317 -8.04 1.09 4.90
CA THR A 317 -7.94 1.39 6.35
C THR A 317 -7.40 2.77 6.63
N SER A 318 -6.80 3.42 5.63
CA SER A 318 -6.06 4.67 5.79
C SER A 318 -6.90 5.92 5.56
N HIS A 319 -8.14 5.81 5.07
CA HIS A 319 -8.99 6.99 4.87
C HIS A 319 -9.29 7.71 6.20
N VAL A 320 -9.26 6.98 7.32
CA VAL A 320 -9.39 7.56 8.67
C VAL A 320 -8.27 8.56 8.97
N HIS A 321 -7.09 8.37 8.38
CA HIS A 321 -5.96 9.27 8.59
C HIS A 321 -6.31 10.67 8.08
N THR A 322 -6.96 10.76 6.90
CA THR A 322 -7.41 12.04 6.34
C THR A 322 -8.41 12.72 7.28
N ALA A 323 -9.42 11.98 7.75
CA ALA A 323 -10.44 12.51 8.66
C ALA A 323 -9.84 13.03 9.97
N ASN A 324 -8.93 12.24 10.57
CA ASN A 324 -8.27 12.57 11.83
C ASN A 324 -7.41 13.83 11.72
N ILE A 325 -6.65 13.98 10.63
CA ILE A 325 -5.81 15.18 10.40
C ILE A 325 -6.68 16.42 10.25
N ILE A 326 -7.72 16.37 9.42
CA ILE A 326 -8.61 17.51 9.18
C ILE A 326 -9.34 17.91 10.45
N LYS A 327 -9.84 16.94 11.23
CA LYS A 327 -10.50 17.17 12.52
C LYS A 327 -9.55 17.78 13.55
N ALA A 328 -8.34 17.26 13.67
CA ALA A 328 -7.36 17.76 14.62
C ALA A 328 -6.94 19.21 14.35
N VAL A 329 -6.90 19.61 13.07
CA VAL A 329 -6.39 20.91 12.66
C VAL A 329 -7.48 21.97 12.56
N TYR A 330 -8.66 21.61 12.06
CA TYR A 330 -9.75 22.55 11.79
C TYR A 330 -11.00 22.33 12.63
N GLY A 331 -11.05 21.29 13.46
CA GLY A 331 -12.25 20.92 14.23
C GLY A 331 -13.41 20.42 13.36
N ILE A 332 -13.15 20.13 12.08
CA ILE A 332 -14.15 19.69 11.12
C ILE A 332 -14.23 18.16 11.14
N SER A 333 -15.39 17.60 11.46
CA SER A 333 -15.62 16.16 11.37
C SER A 333 -15.99 15.76 9.95
N THR A 334 -15.29 14.77 9.39
CA THR A 334 -15.65 14.12 8.13
C THR A 334 -16.08 12.70 8.44
N ASP A 335 -17.38 12.50 8.70
CA ASP A 335 -17.86 11.27 9.34
C ASP A 335 -18.02 10.07 8.38
N HIS A 336 -17.90 10.26 7.06
CA HIS A 336 -18.30 9.23 6.08
C HIS A 336 -17.37 9.10 4.86
N TYR A 337 -17.19 7.86 4.42
CA TYR A 337 -16.76 7.53 3.07
C TYR A 337 -17.85 7.92 2.07
N GLY A 338 -17.59 8.91 1.22
CA GLY A 338 -18.65 9.39 0.32
C GLY A 338 -19.64 10.30 1.02
N ASP A 339 -19.76 11.52 0.54
CA ASP A 339 -20.78 12.47 0.98
C ASP A 339 -21.97 12.55 0.01
N LEU A 340 -22.10 11.58 -0.92
CA LEU A 340 -23.23 11.50 -1.84
C LEU A 340 -24.54 11.28 -1.07
N PRO A 341 -25.44 12.29 -0.99
CA PRO A 341 -26.64 12.22 -0.16
C PRO A 341 -27.59 11.09 -0.58
N SER A 342 -27.57 10.72 -1.87
CA SER A 342 -28.39 9.66 -2.48
C SER A 342 -27.80 8.25 -2.32
N ARG A 343 -26.53 8.11 -1.91
CA ARG A 343 -25.84 6.83 -1.75
C ARG A 343 -24.86 6.93 -0.58
N ARG A 344 -25.39 6.99 0.64
CA ARG A 344 -24.56 6.83 1.85
C ARG A 344 -24.11 5.39 1.93
N TYR A 345 -22.81 5.15 1.76
CA TYR A 345 -22.22 3.90 2.19
C TYR A 345 -22.14 3.94 3.72
N PRO A 346 -22.82 3.04 4.46
CA PRO A 346 -22.82 3.07 5.92
C PRO A 346 -21.49 2.58 6.52
N PHE A 347 -20.43 2.45 5.72
CA PHE A 347 -19.14 1.95 6.19
C PHE A 347 -18.49 2.99 7.10
N VAL A 348 -18.29 2.62 8.36
CA VAL A 348 -17.42 3.34 9.28
C VAL A 348 -16.02 2.75 9.23
N HIS A 349 -15.01 3.49 9.68
CA HIS A 349 -13.61 3.05 9.61
C HIS A 349 -13.36 1.67 10.29
N SER A 350 -14.15 1.33 11.32
CA SER A 350 -14.10 0.02 12.00
C SER A 350 -14.57 -1.16 11.14
N ASP A 351 -15.42 -0.94 10.12
CA ASP A 351 -15.93 -2.01 9.25
C ASP A 351 -14.86 -2.55 8.30
N VAL A 352 -13.79 -1.78 8.11
CA VAL A 352 -12.76 -2.04 7.08
C VAL A 352 -11.44 -2.56 7.70
N ALA A 353 -11.29 -2.45 9.02
CA ALA A 353 -10.13 -2.91 9.79
C ALA A 353 -10.54 -3.69 11.05
N PRO A 354 -11.09 -4.92 10.94
CA PRO A 354 -11.32 -5.74 12.12
C PRO A 354 -9.96 -6.10 12.74
N GLY A 355 -9.60 -5.49 13.87
CA GLY A 355 -8.42 -5.89 14.65
C GLY A 355 -7.45 -4.79 15.11
N VAL A 356 -7.80 -3.51 15.02
CA VAL A 356 -7.09 -2.48 15.81
C VAL A 356 -7.95 -2.22 17.04
N GLU A 357 -7.46 -2.69 18.20
CA GLU A 357 -8.09 -2.75 19.53
C GLU A 357 -8.94 -3.99 19.87
N GLY A 358 -8.33 -4.91 20.62
CA GLY A 358 -8.81 -5.26 21.97
C GLY A 358 -10.16 -5.95 22.18
N ALA A 359 -10.90 -6.37 21.16
CA ALA A 359 -12.13 -7.13 21.33
C ALA A 359 -12.15 -8.35 20.41
N ASP A 360 -12.17 -9.55 21.00
CA ASP A 360 -12.59 -10.77 20.32
C ASP A 360 -13.97 -10.52 19.70
N PRO A 361 -14.13 -10.56 18.36
CA PRO A 361 -15.45 -10.60 17.79
C PRO A 361 -15.98 -12.03 17.98
N GLU A 362 -16.90 -12.21 18.94
CA GLU A 362 -17.78 -13.38 18.96
C GLU A 362 -18.32 -13.59 17.53
N PRO A 363 -18.24 -14.79 16.95
CA PRO A 363 -18.72 -15.01 15.60
C PRO A 363 -20.19 -14.62 15.51
N PRO A 364 -20.62 -13.97 14.42
CA PRO A 364 -22.00 -13.52 14.27
C PRO A 364 -22.94 -14.72 14.42
N LYS A 365 -23.76 -14.71 15.46
CA LYS A 365 -24.83 -15.70 15.66
C LYS A 365 -25.74 -15.64 14.44
N ILE A 366 -25.64 -16.65 13.59
CA ILE A 366 -26.55 -16.87 12.46
C ILE A 366 -27.96 -16.93 13.05
N ARG A 367 -28.71 -15.84 12.94
CA ARG A 367 -30.14 -15.85 13.24
C ARG A 367 -30.82 -16.65 12.14
N THR A 368 -31.06 -17.93 12.41
CA THR A 368 -31.97 -18.74 11.61
C THR A 368 -33.31 -18.02 11.53
N PRO A 369 -33.85 -17.74 10.32
CA PRO A 369 -35.15 -17.10 10.21
C PRO A 369 -36.20 -18.04 10.80
N LYS A 370 -36.90 -17.56 11.85
CA LYS A 370 -38.10 -18.23 12.38
C LYS A 370 -39.08 -18.39 11.22
N ARG A 371 -39.37 -19.65 10.85
CA ARG A 371 -40.48 -20.01 9.96
C ARG A 371 -41.75 -19.32 10.48
N LYS A 372 -42.19 -18.26 9.81
CA LYS A 372 -43.58 -17.80 9.94
C LYS A 372 -44.43 -18.85 9.23
N THR A 373 -45.11 -19.66 10.02
CA THR A 373 -46.22 -20.48 9.57
C THR A 373 -47.20 -19.60 8.80
N GLN A 374 -47.44 -19.95 7.54
CA GLN A 374 -48.52 -19.41 6.74
C GLN A 374 -49.85 -19.75 7.43
N GLY A 375 -50.51 -18.73 7.97
CA GLY A 375 -51.92 -18.76 8.27
C GLY A 375 -52.69 -18.44 6.99
N VAL A 376 -53.37 -19.45 6.46
CA VAL A 376 -54.42 -19.30 5.45
C VAL A 376 -55.57 -18.48 6.06
N ILE A 377 -56.28 -17.73 5.21
CA ILE A 377 -57.76 -17.66 5.08
C ILE A 377 -58.25 -16.21 4.82
N ARG A 378 -58.83 -16.09 3.61
CA ARG A 378 -59.87 -15.19 3.08
C ARG A 378 -59.60 -13.69 2.93
#